data_AF-U6Q3Y3-F1
#
_entry.id   AF-U6Q3Y3-F1
#
_cell.length_a   1.000
_cell.length_b   1.000
_cell.length_c   1.000
_cell.angle_alpha   90.00
_cell.angle_beta   90.00
_cell.angle_gamma   90.00
#
_symmetry.space_group_name_H-M   'P 1'
#
loop_
_entity.id
_entity.type
_entity.pdbx_description
1 polymer ?
#
loop_
_entity_poly.entity_id
_entity_poly.type
_entity_poly.pdbx_seq_one_letter_code
_entity_poly.pdbx_strand_id
1 'polypeptide(L)'
;MNIGPKGFTGEKYGGATYWDTEAYAVPLYLALAEPSVTRNLLKYRHNQLHQAQHNARQQGLAGALYPMVTFTGVECHNEWEITFEEIHRNGAIAYAIYNYTNYTGDESYLAKEGLEVLVEISRFWADRVHFSKRHNQYMIHGVTGPNEYENNINNNWYTNTLAAWVLNYTSEALAKYPRPDLQVSADELAKWADIITKMYKPYDKDLDVFVQHDGFLDKDIRPVSALSADDLPLNQKWSWDKILRSPFIKQADVLQGIYFFGNQFSLPEKQRNFDFYEPMTVHESSLSPSIHAILAAELGKETKAVEMYQRTARLDLDNYNNDTEDGLHITSMTGSWLAIVQGFAQMKTWDGKLSFAPFLPSVWSGFAFHVNYRGRLLKVSVNKQTVEISLLKGDALEIEVYGERVKLTNNFQAALQKSGAKS
;
A
#
# COMPACT_ATOMS: atom_id res chain seq x y z
N MET A 1 -6.17 18.75 -9.68
CA MET A 1 -4.80 18.87 -9.14
C MET A 1 -4.53 17.60 -8.35
N ASN A 2 -3.36 17.00 -8.50
CA ASN A 2 -2.93 15.81 -7.76
C ASN A 2 -1.76 16.20 -6.83
N ILE A 3 -1.10 15.23 -6.20
CA ILE A 3 0.01 15.41 -5.27
C ILE A 3 1.26 14.86 -5.95
N GLY A 4 2.26 15.71 -6.18
CA GLY A 4 3.56 15.28 -6.70
C GLY A 4 4.50 14.81 -5.58
N PRO A 5 5.43 13.88 -5.82
CA PRO A 5 6.30 13.32 -4.78
C PRO A 5 7.08 14.36 -3.95
N LYS A 6 7.59 15.42 -4.60
CA LYS A 6 8.19 16.60 -3.96
C LYS A 6 7.33 17.89 -4.06
N GLY A 7 6.05 17.74 -4.43
CA GLY A 7 5.03 18.79 -4.48
C GLY A 7 5.48 20.06 -5.21
N PHE A 8 5.56 21.18 -4.47
CA PHE A 8 6.01 22.48 -4.97
C PHE A 8 7.32 22.93 -4.29
N THR A 9 8.23 21.97 -4.01
CA THR A 9 9.46 22.21 -3.23
C THR A 9 10.76 21.88 -3.94
N GLY A 10 10.68 21.37 -5.18
CA GLY A 10 11.82 21.05 -6.04
C GLY A 10 11.36 20.48 -7.39
N GLU A 11 12.29 20.24 -8.30
CA GLU A 11 11.98 19.82 -9.68
C GLU A 11 12.07 18.29 -9.91
N LYS A 12 12.73 17.54 -9.02
CA LYS A 12 12.80 16.07 -9.11
C LYS A 12 11.40 15.45 -8.99
N TYR A 13 11.10 14.49 -9.86
CA TYR A 13 9.74 13.95 -10.12
C TYR A 13 8.74 14.95 -10.76
N GLY A 14 9.18 16.15 -11.15
CA GLY A 14 8.45 17.13 -11.97
C GLY A 14 7.16 17.72 -11.38
N GLY A 15 6.77 17.34 -10.15
CA GLY A 15 5.45 17.63 -9.60
C GLY A 15 4.31 16.81 -10.25
N ALA A 16 4.64 15.74 -10.97
CA ALA A 16 3.69 14.88 -11.67
C ALA A 16 2.95 13.89 -10.73
N THR A 17 1.91 13.22 -11.23
CA THR A 17 1.16 12.21 -10.47
C THR A 17 1.85 10.85 -10.51
N TYR A 18 2.03 10.23 -9.33
CA TYR A 18 2.57 8.89 -9.11
C TYR A 18 1.56 8.00 -8.36
N TRP A 19 1.86 6.70 -8.19
CA TRP A 19 1.04 5.76 -7.40
C TRP A 19 1.01 6.09 -5.89
N ASP A 20 1.97 6.87 -5.42
CA ASP A 20 2.06 7.51 -4.11
C ASP A 20 0.72 8.05 -3.60
N THR A 21 -0.04 8.72 -4.47
CA THR A 21 -1.31 9.34 -4.11
C THR A 21 -2.32 8.30 -3.64
N GLU A 22 -2.48 7.21 -4.38
CA GLU A 22 -3.44 6.16 -4.07
C GLU A 22 -2.97 5.23 -2.93
N ALA A 23 -1.66 5.00 -2.81
CA ALA A 23 -1.09 4.12 -1.78
C ALA A 23 -0.83 4.79 -0.42
N TYR A 24 -0.43 6.07 -0.39
CA TYR A 24 0.03 6.77 0.83
C TYR A 24 -0.74 8.06 1.14
N ALA A 25 -1.23 8.80 0.15
CA ALA A 25 -2.00 10.02 0.41
C ALA A 25 -3.48 9.74 0.73
N VAL A 26 -4.15 8.91 -0.08
CA VAL A 26 -5.56 8.52 0.11
C VAL A 26 -5.86 8.00 1.53
N PRO A 27 -5.05 7.10 2.14
CA PRO A 27 -5.26 6.65 3.53
C PRO A 27 -5.28 7.78 4.58
N LEU A 28 -4.51 8.86 4.37
CA LEU A 28 -4.51 10.03 5.25
C LEU A 28 -5.71 10.95 4.97
N TYR A 29 -5.97 11.29 3.71
CA TYR A 29 -7.05 12.20 3.35
C TYR A 29 -8.44 11.65 3.68
N LEU A 30 -8.61 10.32 3.67
CA LEU A 30 -9.83 9.65 4.14
C LEU A 30 -10.21 9.99 5.59
N ALA A 31 -9.21 10.18 6.46
CA ALA A 31 -9.41 10.43 7.87
C ALA A 31 -9.35 11.91 8.26
N LEU A 32 -8.51 12.70 7.58
CA LEU A 32 -8.24 14.10 7.98
C LEU A 32 -9.03 15.16 7.21
N ALA A 33 -9.59 14.84 6.04
CA ALA A 33 -10.27 15.81 5.19
C ALA A 33 -11.75 15.47 4.96
N GLU A 34 -12.48 16.42 4.38
CA GLU A 34 -13.84 16.18 3.88
C GLU A 34 -13.82 15.08 2.79
N PRO A 35 -14.78 14.13 2.78
CA PRO A 35 -14.76 12.98 1.85
C PRO A 35 -14.69 13.34 0.36
N SER A 36 -15.10 14.56 0.01
CA SER A 36 -14.98 15.13 -1.34
C SER A 36 -13.54 15.22 -1.83
N VAL A 37 -12.54 15.37 -0.95
CA VAL A 37 -11.12 15.40 -1.32
C VAL A 37 -10.71 14.05 -1.89
N THR A 38 -10.92 12.95 -1.16
CA THR A 38 -10.59 11.61 -1.65
C THR A 38 -11.44 11.21 -2.86
N ARG A 39 -12.74 11.54 -2.89
CA ARG A 39 -13.59 11.28 -4.06
C ARG A 39 -13.09 12.02 -5.31
N ASN A 40 -12.48 13.21 -5.14
CA ASN A 40 -11.86 13.96 -6.23
C ASN A 40 -10.50 13.37 -6.69
N LEU A 41 -9.72 12.77 -5.79
CA LEU A 41 -8.51 12.02 -6.17
C LEU A 41 -8.86 10.79 -7.03
N LEU A 42 -9.89 10.01 -6.63
CA LEU A 42 -10.37 8.90 -7.45
C LEU A 42 -10.93 9.36 -8.80
N LYS A 43 -11.73 10.45 -8.81
CA LYS A 43 -12.21 11.07 -10.05
C LYS A 43 -11.10 11.57 -10.97
N TYR A 44 -9.95 12.00 -10.43
CA TYR A 44 -8.81 12.39 -11.25
C TYR A 44 -8.29 11.22 -12.09
N ARG A 45 -8.24 10.00 -11.50
CA ARG A 45 -7.90 8.78 -12.25
C ARG A 45 -9.01 8.36 -13.23
N HIS A 46 -10.28 8.38 -12.82
CA HIS A 46 -11.41 8.09 -13.73
C HIS A 46 -11.44 9.01 -14.96
N ASN A 47 -11.22 10.32 -14.79
CA ASN A 47 -11.11 11.29 -15.88
C ASN A 47 -9.91 11.04 -16.82
N GLN A 48 -8.98 10.16 -16.45
CA GLN A 48 -7.78 9.77 -17.22
C GLN A 48 -7.87 8.34 -17.79
N LEU A 49 -9.02 7.67 -17.65
CA LEU A 49 -9.19 6.26 -18.03
C LEU A 49 -8.91 6.01 -19.52
N HIS A 50 -9.36 6.90 -20.42
CA HIS A 50 -9.12 6.75 -21.87
C HIS A 50 -7.63 6.83 -22.23
N GLN A 51 -6.85 7.57 -21.46
CA GLN A 51 -5.40 7.71 -21.62
C GLN A 51 -4.67 6.51 -21.01
N ALA A 52 -5.14 5.98 -19.87
CA ALA A 52 -4.67 4.69 -19.34
C ALA A 52 -4.89 3.54 -20.34
N GLN A 53 -6.04 3.52 -21.04
CA GLN A 53 -6.28 2.60 -22.16
C GLN A 53 -5.37 2.87 -23.37
N HIS A 54 -4.96 4.12 -23.62
CA HIS A 54 -3.98 4.42 -24.67
C HIS A 54 -2.59 3.87 -24.32
N ASN A 55 -2.14 4.01 -23.06
CA ASN A 55 -0.87 3.48 -22.58
C ASN A 55 -0.81 1.95 -22.72
N ALA A 56 -1.88 1.23 -22.33
CA ALA A 56 -1.98 -0.22 -22.51
C ALA A 56 -1.83 -0.61 -24.00
N ARG A 57 -2.54 0.09 -24.90
CA ARG A 57 -2.41 -0.13 -26.35
C ARG A 57 -1.01 0.18 -26.90
N GLN A 58 -0.21 1.07 -26.29
CA GLN A 58 1.19 1.28 -26.73
C GLN A 58 2.08 0.05 -26.45
N GLN A 59 1.69 -0.79 -25.49
CA GLN A 59 2.38 -2.04 -25.14
C GLN A 59 1.70 -3.28 -25.76
N GLY A 60 0.68 -3.09 -26.61
CA GLY A 60 -0.10 -4.17 -27.23
C GLY A 60 -1.11 -4.85 -26.28
N LEU A 61 -1.39 -4.25 -25.13
CA LEU A 61 -2.25 -4.81 -24.07
C LEU A 61 -3.68 -4.23 -24.10
N ALA A 62 -4.64 -5.05 -23.64
CA ALA A 62 -6.03 -4.67 -23.43
C ALA A 62 -6.25 -3.88 -22.12
N GLY A 63 -7.48 -3.37 -21.96
CA GLY A 63 -7.90 -2.65 -20.75
C GLY A 63 -7.18 -1.32 -20.55
N ALA A 64 -6.96 -0.94 -19.29
CA ALA A 64 -6.30 0.30 -18.88
C ALA A 64 -5.00 0.02 -18.10
N LEU A 65 -3.91 0.63 -18.53
CA LEU A 65 -2.65 0.74 -17.79
C LEU A 65 -2.45 2.19 -17.37
N TYR A 66 -2.67 2.48 -16.09
CA TYR A 66 -2.35 3.79 -15.56
C TYR A 66 -0.84 4.04 -15.61
N PRO A 67 -0.43 5.27 -15.94
CA PRO A 67 0.98 5.60 -16.06
C PRO A 67 1.67 5.63 -14.70
N MET A 68 2.99 5.43 -14.69
CA MET A 68 3.81 5.69 -13.52
C MET A 68 3.87 7.19 -13.25
N VAL A 69 4.01 8.01 -14.30
CA VAL A 69 4.17 9.46 -14.19
C VAL A 69 3.22 10.17 -15.14
N THR A 70 2.39 11.09 -14.64
CA THR A 70 1.52 11.87 -15.54
C THR A 70 0.96 13.20 -15.01
N PHE A 71 0.58 14.05 -15.97
CA PHE A 71 -0.35 15.17 -15.78
C PHE A 71 -1.69 14.98 -16.49
N THR A 72 -1.71 14.20 -17.59
CA THR A 72 -2.81 14.10 -18.56
C THR A 72 -3.49 12.74 -18.60
N GLY A 73 -2.92 11.74 -17.91
CA GLY A 73 -3.27 10.33 -18.01
C GLY A 73 -2.38 9.54 -18.98
N VAL A 74 -1.66 10.23 -19.87
CA VAL A 74 -0.65 9.61 -20.75
C VAL A 74 0.67 9.47 -19.99
N GLU A 75 1.38 8.38 -20.21
CA GLU A 75 2.68 8.11 -19.60
C GLU A 75 3.72 9.18 -19.93
N CYS A 76 4.56 9.49 -18.93
CA CYS A 76 5.66 10.46 -19.03
C CYS A 76 7.01 9.87 -18.60
N HIS A 77 7.04 8.66 -18.03
CA HIS A 77 8.28 8.00 -17.62
C HIS A 77 9.03 7.39 -18.82
N ASN A 78 10.37 7.41 -18.79
CA ASN A 78 11.21 7.07 -19.95
C ASN A 78 12.24 5.93 -19.72
N GLU A 79 12.15 5.21 -18.62
CA GLU A 79 12.98 4.03 -18.28
C GLU A 79 12.09 2.78 -18.34
N TRP A 80 12.37 1.85 -19.27
CA TRP A 80 11.50 0.73 -19.65
C TRP A 80 11.17 -0.19 -18.46
N GLU A 81 12.15 -0.40 -17.58
CA GLU A 81 12.09 -1.19 -16.34
C GLU A 81 11.08 -0.64 -15.32
N ILE A 82 10.64 0.61 -15.49
CA ILE A 82 9.61 1.25 -14.67
C ILE A 82 8.35 1.54 -15.52
N THR A 83 8.54 2.18 -16.68
CA THR A 83 7.49 2.62 -17.60
C THR A 83 6.62 1.45 -18.08
N PHE A 84 7.19 0.29 -18.36
CA PHE A 84 6.45 -0.88 -18.88
C PHE A 84 6.27 -1.98 -17.82
N GLU A 85 7.16 -2.07 -16.84
CA GLU A 85 7.28 -3.23 -15.96
C GLU A 85 6.79 -3.00 -14.51
N GLU A 86 6.80 -1.77 -13.98
CA GLU A 86 6.30 -1.47 -12.62
C GLU A 86 4.76 -1.39 -12.57
N ILE A 87 4.09 -2.46 -12.97
CA ILE A 87 2.65 -2.50 -13.24
C ILE A 87 1.77 -2.63 -11.99
N HIS A 88 2.36 -2.83 -10.80
CA HIS A 88 1.60 -2.92 -9.53
C HIS A 88 0.80 -1.64 -9.24
N ARG A 89 1.25 -0.49 -9.75
CA ARG A 89 0.56 0.83 -9.72
C ARG A 89 -0.91 0.78 -10.15
N ASN A 90 -1.25 -0.10 -11.09
CA ASN A 90 -2.63 -0.32 -11.54
C ASN A 90 -3.50 -0.85 -10.38
N GLY A 91 -2.96 -1.76 -9.57
CA GLY A 91 -3.64 -2.29 -8.40
C GLY A 91 -3.68 -1.32 -7.23
N ALA A 92 -2.71 -0.41 -7.07
CA ALA A 92 -2.79 0.66 -6.07
C ALA A 92 -4.01 1.56 -6.31
N ILE A 93 -4.34 1.88 -7.57
CA ILE A 93 -5.53 2.66 -7.94
C ILE A 93 -6.82 1.89 -7.63
N ALA A 94 -6.88 0.60 -7.97
CA ALA A 94 -8.01 -0.26 -7.60
C ALA A 94 -8.17 -0.39 -6.07
N TYR A 95 -7.06 -0.49 -5.32
CA TYR A 95 -7.05 -0.53 -3.86
C TYR A 95 -7.52 0.78 -3.23
N ALA A 96 -7.22 1.94 -3.82
CA ALA A 96 -7.77 3.22 -3.35
C ALA A 96 -9.29 3.33 -3.53
N ILE A 97 -9.87 2.71 -4.58
CA ILE A 97 -11.33 2.61 -4.76
C ILE A 97 -11.95 1.74 -3.67
N TYR A 98 -11.34 0.59 -3.36
CA TYR A 98 -11.73 -0.26 -2.23
C TYR A 98 -11.63 0.49 -0.90
N ASN A 99 -10.48 1.10 -0.60
CA ASN A 99 -10.21 1.76 0.66
C ASN A 99 -11.16 2.94 0.89
N TYR A 100 -11.43 3.76 -0.13
CA TYR A 100 -12.46 4.80 -0.08
C TYR A 100 -13.83 4.22 0.28
N THR A 101 -14.27 3.17 -0.42
CA THR A 101 -15.58 2.54 -0.23
C THR A 101 -15.71 1.93 1.17
N ASN A 102 -14.70 1.16 1.58
CA ASN A 102 -14.60 0.51 2.89
C ASN A 102 -14.59 1.53 4.04
N TYR A 103 -13.77 2.58 3.94
CA TYR A 103 -13.64 3.59 4.99
C TYR A 103 -14.91 4.45 5.11
N THR A 104 -15.35 5.06 4.00
CA THR A 104 -16.47 6.03 3.99
C THR A 104 -17.85 5.39 4.07
N GLY A 105 -18.01 4.17 3.56
CA GLY A 105 -19.32 3.59 3.28
C GLY A 105 -20.03 4.17 2.04
N ASP A 106 -19.39 5.09 1.29
CA ASP A 106 -19.93 5.62 0.02
C ASP A 106 -19.69 4.64 -1.14
N GLU A 107 -20.62 3.70 -1.30
CA GLU A 107 -20.61 2.76 -2.42
C GLU A 107 -21.09 3.41 -3.74
N SER A 108 -21.51 4.68 -3.73
CA SER A 108 -22.03 5.36 -4.94
C SER A 108 -20.96 5.67 -5.97
N TYR A 109 -19.70 5.82 -5.56
CA TYR A 109 -18.56 5.86 -6.48
C TYR A 109 -18.28 4.48 -7.07
N LEU A 110 -18.20 3.44 -6.23
CA LEU A 110 -17.95 2.06 -6.66
C LEU A 110 -18.96 1.62 -7.74
N ALA A 111 -20.27 1.79 -7.49
CA ALA A 111 -21.32 1.40 -8.42
C ALA A 111 -21.30 2.14 -9.78
N LYS A 112 -20.52 3.22 -9.90
CA LYS A 112 -20.48 4.13 -11.06
C LYS A 112 -19.06 4.26 -11.62
N GLU A 113 -18.43 5.39 -11.34
CA GLU A 113 -17.12 5.79 -11.85
C GLU A 113 -16.01 4.81 -11.42
N GLY A 114 -16.18 4.15 -10.27
CA GLY A 114 -15.26 3.11 -9.76
C GLY A 114 -15.29 1.82 -10.56
N LEU A 115 -16.47 1.30 -10.90
CA LEU A 115 -16.60 0.06 -11.70
C LEU A 115 -16.06 0.24 -13.13
N GLU A 116 -16.19 1.43 -13.72
CA GLU A 116 -15.57 1.77 -15.01
C GLU A 116 -14.03 1.63 -14.96
N VAL A 117 -13.41 2.13 -13.89
CA VAL A 117 -11.96 1.99 -13.68
C VAL A 117 -11.56 0.55 -13.37
N LEU A 118 -12.31 -0.13 -12.49
CA LEU A 118 -12.01 -1.49 -12.05
C LEU A 118 -12.10 -2.52 -13.20
N VAL A 119 -13.15 -2.46 -14.03
CA VAL A 119 -13.32 -3.36 -15.18
C VAL A 119 -12.16 -3.26 -16.17
N GLU A 120 -11.70 -2.04 -16.46
CA GLU A 120 -10.60 -1.84 -17.41
C GLU A 120 -9.24 -2.23 -16.83
N ILE A 121 -9.01 -2.07 -15.52
CA ILE A 121 -7.83 -2.61 -14.84
C ILE A 121 -7.88 -4.16 -14.80
N SER A 122 -9.07 -4.76 -14.59
CA SER A 122 -9.26 -6.22 -14.68
C SER A 122 -9.03 -6.76 -16.09
N ARG A 123 -9.45 -6.05 -17.13
CA ARG A 123 -9.13 -6.37 -18.54
C ARG A 123 -7.62 -6.34 -18.80
N PHE A 124 -6.92 -5.34 -18.28
CA PHE A 124 -5.45 -5.29 -18.34
C PHE A 124 -4.82 -6.50 -17.63
N TRP A 125 -5.22 -6.82 -16.39
CA TRP A 125 -4.66 -7.96 -15.68
C TRP A 125 -4.94 -9.30 -16.36
N ALA A 126 -6.12 -9.47 -16.96
CA ALA A 126 -6.50 -10.71 -17.65
C ALA A 126 -5.75 -10.97 -18.95
N ASP A 127 -5.19 -9.92 -19.57
CA ASP A 127 -4.39 -9.94 -20.79
C ASP A 127 -2.88 -9.94 -20.51
N ARG A 128 -2.45 -9.29 -19.41
CA ARG A 128 -1.04 -9.19 -18.99
C ARG A 128 -0.50 -10.45 -18.27
N VAL A 129 -1.39 -11.30 -17.74
CA VAL A 129 -1.03 -12.66 -17.28
C VAL A 129 -0.81 -13.60 -18.45
N HIS A 130 0.07 -14.59 -18.29
CA HIS A 130 0.17 -15.71 -19.22
C HIS A 130 -0.06 -17.04 -18.49
N PHE A 131 -0.57 -18.06 -19.19
CA PHE A 131 -0.81 -19.37 -18.62
C PHE A 131 0.39 -20.31 -18.83
N SER A 132 1.12 -20.58 -17.76
CA SER A 132 2.28 -21.47 -17.77
C SER A 132 1.84 -22.93 -17.81
N LYS A 133 1.79 -23.51 -19.02
CA LYS A 133 1.45 -24.93 -19.24
C LYS A 133 2.32 -25.91 -18.45
N ARG A 134 3.54 -25.51 -18.06
CA ARG A 134 4.46 -26.31 -17.24
C ARG A 134 4.03 -26.38 -15.77
N HIS A 135 3.45 -25.31 -15.24
CA HIS A 135 3.02 -25.20 -13.83
C HIS A 135 1.50 -25.33 -13.65
N ASN A 136 0.73 -25.32 -14.74
CA ASN A 136 -0.73 -25.32 -14.77
C ASN A 136 -1.35 -24.09 -14.03
N GLN A 137 -0.61 -22.97 -14.05
CA GLN A 137 -0.91 -21.73 -13.31
C GLN A 137 -0.74 -20.49 -14.19
N TYR A 138 -1.39 -19.39 -13.79
CA TYR A 138 -1.12 -18.07 -14.36
C TYR A 138 0.08 -17.43 -13.68
N MET A 139 0.90 -16.76 -14.49
CA MET A 139 2.16 -16.14 -14.09
C MET A 139 2.28 -14.76 -14.74
N ILE A 140 3.01 -13.85 -14.09
CA ILE A 140 3.30 -12.49 -14.58
C ILE A 140 4.81 -12.35 -14.66
N HIS A 141 5.35 -12.31 -15.88
CA HIS A 141 6.78 -12.24 -16.16
C HIS A 141 7.17 -10.84 -16.68
N GLY A 142 8.45 -10.49 -16.51
CA GLY A 142 9.00 -9.18 -16.88
C GLY A 142 8.29 -8.04 -16.15
N VAL A 143 8.45 -7.97 -14.84
CA VAL A 143 7.86 -6.92 -13.98
C VAL A 143 8.93 -6.29 -13.09
N THR A 144 8.60 -5.13 -12.53
CA THR A 144 9.28 -4.51 -11.39
C THR A 144 8.27 -4.41 -10.25
N GLY A 145 8.66 -4.83 -9.05
CA GLY A 145 7.83 -4.65 -7.85
C GLY A 145 7.99 -3.25 -7.27
N PRO A 146 7.30 -2.91 -6.16
CA PRO A 146 7.66 -1.75 -5.34
C PRO A 146 9.15 -1.72 -5.00
N ASN A 147 9.82 -2.87 -4.87
CA ASN A 147 11.28 -2.90 -4.83
C ASN A 147 11.88 -2.65 -6.22
N GLU A 148 12.05 -1.37 -6.59
CA GLU A 148 12.70 -0.96 -7.87
C GLU A 148 14.16 -1.42 -8.02
N TYR A 149 14.79 -1.99 -6.99
CA TYR A 149 16.08 -2.67 -7.07
C TYR A 149 15.97 -4.12 -7.61
N GLU A 150 14.82 -4.46 -8.19
CA GLU A 150 14.53 -5.73 -8.86
C GLU A 150 13.78 -5.44 -10.17
N ASN A 151 14.47 -5.54 -11.32
CA ASN A 151 13.90 -5.22 -12.63
C ASN A 151 13.84 -6.46 -13.54
N ASN A 152 12.85 -6.51 -14.45
CA ASN A 152 12.58 -7.65 -15.34
C ASN A 152 12.41 -9.00 -14.61
N ILE A 153 12.01 -8.96 -13.34
CA ILE A 153 11.80 -10.14 -12.49
C ILE A 153 10.50 -10.87 -12.85
N ASN A 154 10.39 -12.11 -12.38
CA ASN A 154 9.24 -12.97 -12.64
C ASN A 154 8.44 -13.24 -11.37
N ASN A 155 7.12 -13.16 -11.50
CA ASN A 155 6.14 -13.50 -10.46
C ASN A 155 6.35 -12.75 -9.14
N ASN A 156 6.59 -11.43 -9.19
CA ASN A 156 6.62 -10.59 -7.99
C ASN A 156 5.37 -10.86 -7.13
N TRP A 157 5.56 -11.34 -5.89
CA TRP A 157 4.46 -11.88 -5.08
C TRP A 157 3.37 -10.85 -4.82
N TYR A 158 3.77 -9.59 -4.58
CA TYR A 158 2.84 -8.49 -4.38
C TYR A 158 2.03 -8.24 -5.64
N THR A 159 2.67 -8.09 -6.80
CA THR A 159 2.01 -7.89 -8.11
C THR A 159 1.04 -9.03 -8.45
N ASN A 160 1.46 -10.29 -8.30
CA ASN A 160 0.60 -11.45 -8.56
C ASN A 160 -0.59 -11.52 -7.59
N THR A 161 -0.36 -11.23 -6.30
CA THR A 161 -1.43 -11.19 -5.28
C THR A 161 -2.42 -10.06 -5.53
N LEU A 162 -1.91 -8.87 -5.86
CA LEU A 162 -2.67 -7.66 -6.16
C LEU A 162 -3.52 -7.84 -7.42
N ALA A 163 -2.96 -8.40 -8.50
CA ALA A 163 -3.68 -8.70 -9.73
C ALA A 163 -4.88 -9.64 -9.49
N ALA A 164 -4.66 -10.75 -8.79
CA ALA A 164 -5.74 -11.67 -8.42
C ALA A 164 -6.79 -11.02 -7.49
N TRP A 165 -6.35 -10.18 -6.54
CA TRP A 165 -7.26 -9.45 -5.67
C TRP A 165 -8.13 -8.43 -6.44
N VAL A 166 -7.58 -7.70 -7.42
CA VAL A 166 -8.37 -6.77 -8.26
C VAL A 166 -9.40 -7.51 -9.11
N LEU A 167 -9.03 -8.65 -9.71
CA LEU A 167 -9.98 -9.50 -10.45
C LEU A 167 -11.13 -9.97 -9.55
N ASN A 168 -10.84 -10.36 -8.31
CA ASN A 168 -11.85 -10.80 -7.35
C ASN A 168 -12.77 -9.64 -6.94
N TYR A 169 -12.20 -8.52 -6.47
CA TYR A 169 -12.95 -7.35 -6.01
C TYR A 169 -13.84 -6.75 -7.12
N THR A 170 -13.36 -6.73 -8.37
CA THR A 170 -14.16 -6.28 -9.52
C THR A 170 -15.32 -7.22 -9.81
N SER A 171 -15.11 -8.54 -9.69
CA SER A 171 -16.17 -9.55 -9.87
C SER A 171 -17.25 -9.45 -8.79
N GLU A 172 -16.85 -9.27 -7.52
CA GLU A 172 -17.76 -9.02 -6.39
C GLU A 172 -18.53 -7.71 -6.57
N ALA A 173 -17.85 -6.64 -6.99
CA ALA A 173 -18.47 -5.34 -7.24
C ALA A 173 -19.49 -5.38 -8.39
N LEU A 174 -19.21 -6.10 -9.49
CA LEU A 174 -20.15 -6.31 -10.60
C LEU A 174 -21.35 -7.16 -10.19
N ALA A 175 -21.15 -8.19 -9.36
CA ALA A 175 -22.24 -9.02 -8.84
C ALA A 175 -23.16 -8.23 -7.90
N LYS A 176 -22.59 -7.31 -7.10
CA LYS A 176 -23.33 -6.41 -6.21
C LYS A 176 -23.99 -5.23 -6.95
N TYR A 177 -23.35 -4.72 -8.01
CA TYR A 177 -23.80 -3.58 -8.82
C TYR A 177 -23.70 -3.91 -10.32
N PRO A 178 -24.73 -4.57 -10.89
CA PRO A 178 -24.73 -4.94 -12.30
C PRO A 178 -24.61 -3.73 -13.24
N ARG A 179 -23.58 -3.76 -14.11
CA ARG A 179 -23.25 -2.72 -15.10
C ARG A 179 -23.19 -3.30 -16.52
N PRO A 180 -24.34 -3.65 -17.14
CA PRO A 180 -24.38 -4.26 -18.47
C PRO A 180 -23.85 -3.33 -19.57
N ASP A 181 -23.83 -2.03 -19.32
CA ASP A 181 -23.26 -0.99 -20.19
C ASP A 181 -21.73 -1.10 -20.35
N LEU A 182 -21.02 -1.71 -19.38
CA LEU A 182 -19.58 -2.00 -19.46
C LEU A 182 -19.26 -3.25 -20.29
N GLN A 183 -20.31 -3.95 -20.76
CA GLN A 183 -20.24 -5.09 -21.68
C GLN A 183 -19.29 -6.22 -21.23
N VAL A 184 -19.17 -6.41 -19.90
CA VAL A 184 -18.38 -7.53 -19.34
C VAL A 184 -19.13 -8.83 -19.61
N SER A 185 -18.52 -9.69 -20.42
CA SER A 185 -19.07 -10.97 -20.87
C SER A 185 -18.97 -12.05 -19.79
N ALA A 186 -19.80 -13.10 -19.92
CA ALA A 186 -19.69 -14.29 -19.08
C ALA A 186 -18.33 -14.99 -19.22
N ASP A 187 -17.73 -14.94 -20.43
CA ASP A 187 -16.42 -15.51 -20.71
C ASP A 187 -15.28 -14.71 -20.07
N GLU A 188 -15.37 -13.37 -20.00
CA GLU A 188 -14.46 -12.54 -19.21
C GLU A 188 -14.53 -12.90 -17.71
N LEU A 189 -15.74 -12.99 -17.14
CA LEU A 189 -15.90 -13.36 -15.73
C LEU A 189 -15.38 -14.78 -15.43
N ALA A 190 -15.63 -15.74 -16.32
CA ALA A 190 -15.09 -17.09 -16.21
C ALA A 190 -13.56 -17.12 -16.32
N LYS A 191 -12.98 -16.31 -17.24
CA LYS A 191 -11.54 -16.12 -17.37
C LYS A 191 -10.92 -15.50 -16.12
N TRP A 192 -11.56 -14.48 -15.54
CA TRP A 192 -11.10 -13.84 -14.30
C TRP A 192 -11.13 -14.84 -13.13
N ALA A 193 -12.19 -15.65 -12.99
CA ALA A 193 -12.29 -16.70 -11.98
C ALA A 193 -11.20 -17.79 -12.12
N ASP A 194 -10.89 -18.20 -13.35
CA ASP A 194 -9.80 -19.13 -13.65
C ASP A 194 -8.43 -18.54 -13.30
N ILE A 195 -8.20 -17.25 -13.55
CA ILE A 195 -6.98 -16.53 -13.16
C ILE A 195 -6.86 -16.44 -11.64
N ILE A 196 -7.91 -16.01 -10.93
CA ILE A 196 -7.92 -15.89 -9.46
C ILE A 196 -7.56 -17.25 -8.82
N THR A 197 -8.18 -18.33 -9.32
CA THR A 197 -8.03 -19.69 -8.78
C THR A 197 -6.65 -20.29 -9.06
N LYS A 198 -6.01 -19.93 -10.19
CA LYS A 198 -4.74 -20.51 -10.64
C LYS A 198 -3.57 -19.53 -10.65
N MET A 199 -3.70 -18.35 -10.04
CA MET A 199 -2.60 -17.39 -9.92
C MET A 199 -1.45 -18.02 -9.14
N TYR A 200 -0.26 -18.05 -9.73
CA TYR A 200 0.95 -18.43 -9.03
C TYR A 200 1.38 -17.31 -8.07
N LYS A 201 1.68 -17.67 -6.82
CA LYS A 201 2.20 -16.78 -5.78
C LYS A 201 3.41 -17.49 -5.17
N PRO A 202 4.65 -17.03 -5.40
CA PRO A 202 5.82 -17.74 -4.92
C PRO A 202 5.91 -17.67 -3.40
N TYR A 203 6.25 -18.81 -2.80
CA TYR A 203 6.21 -19.05 -1.35
C TYR A 203 7.17 -20.18 -1.02
N ASP A 204 8.00 -19.98 0.00
CA ASP A 204 8.93 -20.99 0.47
C ASP A 204 8.41 -21.69 1.73
N LYS A 205 8.64 -23.00 1.81
CA LYS A 205 8.10 -23.86 2.87
C LYS A 205 9.02 -24.03 4.07
N ASP A 206 10.32 -23.85 3.89
CA ASP A 206 11.33 -24.14 4.91
C ASP A 206 11.62 -22.88 5.75
N LEU A 207 11.53 -21.71 5.12
CA LEU A 207 11.49 -20.39 5.76
C LEU A 207 10.06 -19.97 6.18
N ASP A 208 9.04 -20.59 5.59
CA ASP A 208 7.60 -20.27 5.75
C ASP A 208 7.26 -18.78 5.46
N VAL A 209 7.80 -18.25 4.35
CA VAL A 209 7.61 -16.86 3.89
C VAL A 209 7.14 -16.78 2.44
N PHE A 210 6.48 -15.68 2.09
CA PHE A 210 6.25 -15.32 0.69
C PHE A 210 7.58 -14.92 0.06
N VAL A 211 7.90 -15.42 -1.13
CA VAL A 211 9.16 -15.09 -1.81
C VAL A 211 8.93 -13.86 -2.69
N GLN A 212 9.83 -12.87 -2.64
CA GLN A 212 9.59 -11.58 -3.30
C GLN A 212 9.39 -11.72 -4.82
N HIS A 213 10.16 -12.59 -5.47
CA HIS A 213 10.06 -12.96 -6.88
C HIS A 213 10.80 -14.30 -7.15
N ASP A 214 10.58 -14.93 -8.30
CA ASP A 214 11.21 -16.21 -8.66
C ASP A 214 12.75 -16.08 -8.78
N GLY A 215 13.47 -16.74 -7.87
CA GLY A 215 14.94 -16.69 -7.77
C GLY A 215 15.48 -15.73 -6.71
N PHE A 216 14.62 -14.99 -5.97
CA PHE A 216 15.09 -14.08 -4.91
C PHE A 216 15.93 -14.82 -3.84
N LEU A 217 15.58 -16.07 -3.51
CA LEU A 217 16.31 -16.88 -2.50
C LEU A 217 17.64 -17.46 -3.01
N ASP A 218 17.90 -17.44 -4.32
CA ASP A 218 19.18 -17.90 -4.90
C ASP A 218 20.28 -16.82 -4.82
N LYS A 219 19.95 -15.63 -4.28
CA LYS A 219 20.87 -14.50 -4.09
C LYS A 219 21.81 -14.72 -2.89
N ASP A 220 22.82 -13.85 -2.78
CA ASP A 220 23.70 -13.71 -1.61
C ASP A 220 22.93 -13.10 -0.42
N ILE A 221 21.98 -13.86 0.16
CA ILE A 221 21.07 -13.41 1.22
C ILE A 221 21.87 -13.02 2.49
N ARG A 222 21.92 -11.71 2.78
CA ARG A 222 22.53 -11.14 3.99
C ARG A 222 21.93 -9.78 4.34
N PRO A 223 21.91 -9.39 5.63
CA PRO A 223 21.30 -8.15 6.07
C PRO A 223 22.12 -6.91 5.71
N VAL A 224 21.47 -5.74 5.73
CA VAL A 224 22.07 -4.41 5.53
C VAL A 224 23.20 -4.13 6.55
N SER A 225 23.15 -4.74 7.74
CA SER A 225 24.23 -4.69 8.73
C SER A 225 25.52 -5.41 8.32
N ALA A 226 25.55 -6.09 7.17
CA ALA A 226 26.74 -6.67 6.54
C ALA A 226 27.28 -5.81 5.36
N LEU A 227 26.84 -4.56 5.23
CA LEU A 227 27.41 -3.54 4.33
C LEU A 227 28.42 -2.65 5.06
N SER A 228 29.32 -1.99 4.31
CA SER A 228 30.04 -0.85 4.86
C SER A 228 29.10 0.35 4.97
N ALA A 229 29.31 1.23 5.97
CA ALA A 229 28.72 2.57 5.95
C ALA A 229 29.16 3.36 4.70
N ASP A 230 30.36 3.05 4.18
CA ASP A 230 30.85 3.62 2.93
C ASP A 230 30.08 3.13 1.69
N ASP A 231 29.33 2.03 1.75
CA ASP A 231 28.48 1.55 0.64
C ASP A 231 27.15 2.31 0.52
N LEU A 232 26.68 2.98 1.59
CA LEU A 232 25.32 3.54 1.67
C LEU A 232 25.26 5.06 1.38
N PRO A 233 24.20 5.58 0.72
CA PRO A 233 23.13 4.83 0.08
C PRO A 233 23.61 4.17 -1.23
N LEU A 234 23.07 2.98 -1.52
CA LEU A 234 23.51 2.14 -2.64
C LEU A 234 23.36 2.87 -3.98
N ASN A 235 22.25 3.56 -4.20
CA ASN A 235 21.99 4.30 -5.45
C ASN A 235 22.99 5.44 -5.76
N GLN A 236 23.70 5.99 -4.76
CA GLN A 236 24.72 7.02 -4.97
C GLN A 236 26.13 6.42 -5.17
N LYS A 237 26.33 5.13 -4.90
CA LYS A 237 27.67 4.54 -4.68
C LYS A 237 27.93 3.20 -5.35
N TRP A 238 26.90 2.47 -5.75
CA TRP A 238 27.01 1.19 -6.45
C TRP A 238 26.56 1.33 -7.91
N SER A 239 27.12 0.51 -8.79
CA SER A 239 26.61 0.35 -10.14
C SER A 239 25.28 -0.43 -10.12
N TRP A 240 24.37 -0.11 -11.03
CA TRP A 240 23.00 -0.68 -11.02
C TRP A 240 23.01 -2.22 -11.09
N ASP A 241 23.92 -2.82 -11.87
CA ASP A 241 24.10 -4.28 -11.93
C ASP A 241 24.44 -4.90 -10.57
N LYS A 242 25.19 -4.19 -9.71
CA LYS A 242 25.58 -4.63 -8.36
C LYS A 242 24.39 -4.53 -7.41
N ILE A 243 23.53 -3.53 -7.58
CA ILE A 243 22.26 -3.38 -6.85
C ILE A 243 21.31 -4.52 -7.23
N LEU A 244 21.00 -4.71 -8.52
CA LEU A 244 20.01 -5.69 -8.99
C LEU A 244 20.33 -7.15 -8.61
N ARG A 245 21.62 -7.55 -8.60
CA ARG A 245 22.00 -8.92 -8.17
C ARG A 245 22.11 -9.11 -6.66
N SER A 246 22.03 -8.04 -5.87
CA SER A 246 22.13 -8.09 -4.42
C SER A 246 20.80 -8.50 -3.78
N PRO A 247 20.76 -8.89 -2.49
CA PRO A 247 19.51 -9.14 -1.78
C PRO A 247 18.83 -7.84 -1.28
N PHE A 248 19.40 -6.67 -1.53
CA PHE A 248 19.04 -5.44 -0.83
C PHE A 248 17.81 -4.77 -1.43
N ILE A 249 16.89 -4.40 -0.54
CA ILE A 249 15.54 -3.98 -0.90
C ILE A 249 15.41 -2.47 -0.73
N LYS A 250 15.04 -1.75 -1.80
CA LYS A 250 14.80 -0.29 -1.78
C LYS A 250 13.69 0.07 -0.79
N GLN A 251 12.58 -0.67 -0.83
CA GLN A 251 11.37 -0.38 -0.06
C GLN A 251 10.46 -1.60 0.14
N ALA A 252 9.45 -1.46 1.00
CA ALA A 252 8.46 -2.49 1.27
C ALA A 252 7.83 -3.03 -0.03
N ASP A 253 7.89 -4.35 -0.23
CA ASP A 253 7.35 -5.07 -1.40
C ASP A 253 6.35 -6.15 -0.95
N VAL A 254 6.83 -7.31 -0.50
CA VAL A 254 6.00 -8.29 0.24
C VAL A 254 5.34 -7.63 1.44
N LEU A 255 6.06 -6.75 2.14
CA LEU A 255 5.54 -5.98 3.27
C LEU A 255 4.50 -4.92 2.85
N GLN A 256 4.54 -4.40 1.61
CA GLN A 256 3.48 -3.54 1.07
C GLN A 256 2.19 -4.33 0.84
N GLY A 257 2.28 -5.56 0.31
CA GLY A 257 1.14 -6.45 0.18
C GLY A 257 0.54 -6.90 1.52
N ILE A 258 1.39 -7.17 2.52
CA ILE A 258 0.95 -7.48 3.89
C ILE A 258 0.27 -6.27 4.55
N TYR A 259 0.68 -5.04 4.24
CA TYR A 259 0.01 -3.82 4.67
C TYR A 259 -1.38 -3.64 4.00
N PHE A 260 -1.46 -3.72 2.66
CA PHE A 260 -2.72 -3.60 1.92
C PHE A 260 -3.74 -4.71 2.27
N PHE A 261 -3.27 -5.93 2.51
CA PHE A 261 -4.13 -7.10 2.75
C PHE A 261 -4.00 -7.61 4.19
N GLY A 262 -3.80 -6.70 5.14
CA GLY A 262 -3.50 -7.01 6.55
C GLY A 262 -4.59 -7.77 7.32
N ASN A 263 -5.78 -7.97 6.77
CA ASN A 263 -6.81 -8.86 7.31
C ASN A 263 -6.75 -10.31 6.76
N GLN A 264 -5.92 -10.58 5.75
CA GLN A 264 -5.79 -11.90 5.10
C GLN A 264 -4.63 -12.74 5.66
N PHE A 265 -3.81 -12.16 6.55
CA PHE A 265 -2.62 -12.81 7.13
C PHE A 265 -2.67 -12.81 8.66
N SER A 266 -2.35 -13.95 9.28
CA SER A 266 -2.20 -14.06 10.73
C SER A 266 -0.96 -13.32 11.25
N LEU A 267 -0.96 -12.92 12.53
CA LEU A 267 0.21 -12.27 13.14
C LEU A 267 1.51 -13.10 12.99
N PRO A 268 1.53 -14.44 13.14
CA PRO A 268 2.71 -15.25 12.85
C PRO A 268 3.22 -15.15 11.39
N GLU A 269 2.34 -15.13 10.39
CA GLU A 269 2.75 -14.99 8.97
C GLU A 269 3.35 -13.60 8.72
N LYS A 270 2.70 -12.54 9.24
CA LYS A 270 3.26 -11.19 9.22
C LYS A 270 4.63 -11.14 9.91
N GLN A 271 4.77 -11.84 11.03
CA GLN A 271 5.99 -11.87 11.83
C GLN A 271 7.17 -12.48 11.05
N ARG A 272 6.98 -13.65 10.43
CA ARG A 272 8.04 -14.30 9.64
C ARG A 272 8.48 -13.47 8.45
N ASN A 273 7.51 -12.94 7.68
CA ASN A 273 7.82 -12.10 6.52
C ASN A 273 8.50 -10.78 6.94
N PHE A 274 8.11 -10.17 8.07
CA PHE A 274 8.78 -8.96 8.59
C PHE A 274 10.23 -9.24 8.99
N ASP A 275 10.46 -10.29 9.79
CA ASP A 275 11.81 -10.64 10.26
C ASP A 275 12.76 -11.09 9.13
N PHE A 276 12.20 -11.61 8.03
CA PHE A 276 12.98 -11.93 6.85
C PHE A 276 13.31 -10.67 6.02
N TYR A 277 12.32 -9.83 5.70
CA TYR A 277 12.52 -8.73 4.75
C TYR A 277 13.04 -7.41 5.34
N GLU A 278 12.72 -7.07 6.59
CA GLU A 278 13.18 -5.80 7.18
C GLU A 278 14.71 -5.73 7.28
N PRO A 279 15.45 -6.76 7.74
CA PRO A 279 16.91 -6.71 7.82
C PRO A 279 17.64 -6.56 6.47
N MET A 280 16.97 -6.82 5.35
CA MET A 280 17.50 -6.64 3.98
C MET A 280 17.09 -5.31 3.34
N THR A 281 16.24 -4.51 4.00
CA THR A 281 15.70 -3.26 3.44
C THR A 281 16.58 -2.05 3.79
N VAL A 282 17.10 -1.34 2.79
CA VAL A 282 17.90 -0.11 3.00
C VAL A 282 17.04 1.14 3.25
N HIS A 283 15.76 1.07 2.84
CA HIS A 283 14.77 2.15 2.88
C HIS A 283 15.22 3.40 2.11
N GLU A 284 15.85 3.22 0.95
CA GLU A 284 16.31 4.28 0.04
C GLU A 284 15.17 4.91 -0.78
N SER A 285 13.93 4.50 -0.52
CA SER A 285 12.73 5.29 -0.82
C SER A 285 12.13 5.84 0.47
N SER A 286 11.75 7.11 0.43
CA SER A 286 11.09 7.81 1.55
C SER A 286 9.74 7.17 1.94
N LEU A 287 9.07 6.48 1.02
CA LEU A 287 7.83 5.74 1.27
C LEU A 287 8.02 4.55 2.25
N SER A 288 9.23 3.97 2.28
CA SER A 288 9.52 2.69 2.95
C SER A 288 9.35 2.68 4.48
N PRO A 289 9.90 3.63 5.27
CA PRO A 289 9.91 3.50 6.73
C PRO A 289 8.52 3.54 7.36
N SER A 290 7.56 4.24 6.74
CA SER A 290 6.18 4.35 7.25
C SER A 290 5.49 2.98 7.37
N ILE A 291 5.63 2.14 6.35
CA ILE A 291 5.04 0.79 6.29
C ILE A 291 5.72 -0.13 7.30
N HIS A 292 7.05 -0.05 7.42
CA HIS A 292 7.81 -0.80 8.42
C HIS A 292 7.45 -0.37 9.85
N ALA A 293 7.21 0.91 10.10
CA ALA A 293 6.72 1.41 11.38
C ALA A 293 5.33 0.84 11.73
N ILE A 294 4.40 0.81 10.77
CA ILE A 294 3.04 0.27 10.95
C ILE A 294 3.08 -1.23 11.25
N LEU A 295 3.84 -2.01 10.48
CA LEU A 295 3.94 -3.46 10.70
C LEU A 295 4.71 -3.82 11.97
N ALA A 296 5.81 -3.11 12.28
CA ALA A 296 6.52 -3.28 13.56
C ALA A 296 5.61 -2.94 14.75
N ALA A 297 4.76 -1.91 14.61
CA ALA A 297 3.77 -1.52 15.61
C ALA A 297 2.66 -2.58 15.79
N GLU A 298 2.15 -3.17 14.70
CA GLU A 298 1.20 -4.28 14.78
C GLU A 298 1.81 -5.53 15.44
N LEU A 299 3.08 -5.83 15.13
CA LEU A 299 3.85 -6.95 15.66
C LEU A 299 4.44 -6.70 17.07
N GLY A 300 4.14 -5.57 17.69
CA GLY A 300 4.63 -5.24 19.04
C GLY A 300 6.13 -4.96 19.15
N LYS A 301 6.86 -4.85 18.02
CA LYS A 301 8.29 -4.52 17.94
C LYS A 301 8.54 -3.03 18.19
N GLU A 302 8.23 -2.57 19.39
CA GLU A 302 8.26 -1.16 19.80
C GLU A 302 9.52 -0.41 19.32
N THR A 303 10.72 -0.94 19.57
CA THR A 303 11.99 -0.27 19.20
C THR A 303 12.07 0.02 17.70
N LYS A 304 11.78 -0.98 16.85
CA LYS A 304 11.81 -0.84 15.38
C LYS A 304 10.68 0.04 14.87
N ALA A 305 9.51 0.00 15.52
CA ALA A 305 8.39 0.88 15.19
C ALA A 305 8.73 2.36 15.47
N VAL A 306 9.40 2.66 16.59
CA VAL A 306 9.85 4.01 16.95
C VAL A 306 10.99 4.48 16.04
N GLU A 307 11.97 3.62 15.77
CA GLU A 307 13.09 3.87 14.84
C GLU A 307 12.58 4.26 13.45
N MET A 308 11.67 3.45 12.89
CA MET A 308 11.09 3.70 11.56
C MET A 308 10.14 4.90 11.55
N TYR A 309 9.38 5.13 12.63
CA TYR A 309 8.60 6.37 12.82
C TYR A 309 9.51 7.61 12.80
N GLN A 310 10.65 7.58 13.52
CA GLN A 310 11.60 8.68 13.53
C GLN A 310 12.16 8.94 12.12
N ARG A 311 12.54 7.88 11.38
CA ARG A 311 13.04 8.00 10.01
C ARG A 311 12.01 8.60 9.03
N THR A 312 10.72 8.25 9.11
CA THR A 312 9.69 8.90 8.24
C THR A 312 9.31 10.30 8.72
N ALA A 313 9.16 10.53 10.03
CA ALA A 313 8.72 11.81 10.59
C ALA A 313 9.81 12.90 10.60
N ARG A 314 11.07 12.53 10.38
CA ARG A 314 12.22 13.46 10.32
C ARG A 314 13.03 13.35 9.03
N LEU A 315 12.51 12.66 8.00
CA LEU A 315 13.26 12.32 6.78
C LEU A 315 13.96 13.53 6.16
N ASP A 316 13.19 14.59 5.87
CA ASP A 316 13.70 15.85 5.32
C ASP A 316 14.44 16.69 6.37
N LEU A 317 14.05 16.61 7.65
CA LEU A 317 14.60 17.44 8.73
C LEU A 317 16.03 17.06 9.11
N ASP A 318 16.36 15.77 9.03
CA ASP A 318 17.70 15.22 9.30
C ASP A 318 18.42 14.75 8.01
N ASN A 319 17.82 15.00 6.84
CA ASN A 319 18.30 14.57 5.51
C ASN A 319 18.66 13.08 5.40
N TYR A 320 17.80 12.20 5.94
CA TYR A 320 18.07 10.75 6.09
C TYR A 320 18.45 10.01 4.80
N ASN A 321 17.96 10.45 3.65
CA ASN A 321 18.22 9.83 2.33
C ASN A 321 19.36 10.52 1.55
N ASN A 322 19.95 11.59 2.09
CA ASN A 322 20.96 12.41 1.42
C ASN A 322 20.51 12.95 0.04
N ASP A 323 19.23 13.39 -0.07
CA ASP A 323 18.64 13.96 -1.29
C ASP A 323 17.55 15.04 -1.01
N THR A 324 17.50 15.61 0.20
CA THR A 324 16.52 16.67 0.53
C THR A 324 16.79 17.98 -0.22
N GLU A 325 18.00 18.18 -0.75
CA GLU A 325 18.33 19.32 -1.61
C GLU A 325 17.56 19.32 -2.95
N ASP A 326 17.08 18.16 -3.40
CA ASP A 326 16.18 18.04 -4.55
C ASP A 326 14.73 18.48 -4.25
N GLY A 327 14.42 18.83 -2.99
CA GLY A 327 13.10 19.16 -2.46
C GLY A 327 12.58 18.16 -1.40
N LEU A 328 11.56 18.58 -0.65
CA LEU A 328 10.97 17.83 0.47
C LEU A 328 10.11 16.65 -0.02
N HIS A 329 10.09 15.54 0.73
CA HIS A 329 9.34 14.33 0.35
C HIS A 329 7.85 14.39 0.73
N ILE A 330 7.10 15.25 0.05
CA ILE A 330 5.68 15.53 0.28
C ILE A 330 4.81 14.26 0.37
N THR A 331 5.03 13.25 -0.47
CA THR A 331 4.25 11.99 -0.41
C THR A 331 4.65 11.09 0.77
N SER A 332 5.90 11.17 1.24
CA SER A 332 6.34 10.52 2.48
C SER A 332 5.82 11.22 3.74
N MET A 333 5.46 12.51 3.68
CA MET A 333 4.98 13.23 4.87
C MET A 333 3.74 12.59 5.50
N THR A 334 2.88 11.93 4.71
CA THR A 334 1.71 11.22 5.24
C THR A 334 2.09 9.99 6.08
N GLY A 335 3.24 9.39 5.78
CA GLY A 335 3.81 8.24 6.49
C GLY A 335 4.01 8.50 7.98
N SER A 336 4.38 9.72 8.37
CA SER A 336 4.51 10.15 9.77
C SER A 336 3.19 10.02 10.56
N TRP A 337 2.08 10.43 9.94
CA TRP A 337 0.75 10.34 10.55
C TRP A 337 0.19 8.92 10.50
N LEU A 338 0.40 8.20 9.39
CA LEU A 338 -0.03 6.80 9.25
C LEU A 338 0.67 5.89 10.26
N ALA A 339 1.95 6.11 10.55
CA ALA A 339 2.68 5.39 11.60
C ALA A 339 2.11 5.66 13.02
N ILE A 340 1.55 6.84 13.30
CA ILE A 340 0.84 7.10 14.56
C ILE A 340 -0.52 6.41 14.57
N VAL A 341 -1.32 6.57 13.52
CA VAL A 341 -2.74 6.19 13.55
C VAL A 341 -2.97 4.73 13.18
N GLN A 342 -2.37 4.23 12.10
CA GLN A 342 -2.45 2.82 11.70
C GLN A 342 -1.40 1.96 12.40
N GLY A 343 -0.25 2.55 12.79
CA GLY A 343 0.77 1.90 13.60
C GLY A 343 0.45 1.96 15.10
N PHE A 344 0.89 2.99 15.82
CA PHE A 344 0.83 3.05 17.29
C PHE A 344 -0.58 2.94 17.88
N ALA A 345 -1.61 3.51 17.25
CA ALA A 345 -3.01 3.33 17.65
C ALA A 345 -3.68 2.05 17.11
N GLN A 346 -3.02 1.36 16.17
CA GLN A 346 -3.55 0.24 15.41
C GLN A 346 -4.96 0.48 14.84
N MET A 347 -5.24 1.68 14.32
CA MET A 347 -6.53 2.00 13.69
C MET A 347 -6.71 1.17 12.41
N LYS A 348 -7.67 0.25 12.43
CA LYS A 348 -8.03 -0.63 11.30
C LYS A 348 -9.50 -0.38 10.95
N THR A 349 -9.87 -0.63 9.69
CA THR A 349 -11.25 -0.38 9.19
C THR A 349 -11.85 -1.53 8.41
N TRP A 350 -11.31 -2.75 8.56
CA TRP A 350 -11.69 -3.94 7.79
C TRP A 350 -13.20 -4.24 7.88
N ASP A 351 -13.79 -4.66 6.76
CA ASP A 351 -15.22 -4.89 6.59
C ASP A 351 -16.12 -3.68 6.96
N GLY A 352 -15.57 -2.46 6.90
CA GLY A 352 -16.25 -1.26 7.36
C GLY A 352 -16.45 -1.17 8.89
N LYS A 353 -15.65 -1.89 9.67
CA LYS A 353 -15.65 -1.87 11.14
C LYS A 353 -14.43 -1.09 11.64
N LEU A 354 -14.63 0.02 12.35
CA LEU A 354 -13.54 0.79 12.93
C LEU A 354 -13.04 0.09 14.21
N SER A 355 -11.76 -0.30 14.23
CA SER A 355 -11.13 -0.90 15.41
C SER A 355 -9.81 -0.23 15.78
N PHE A 356 -9.43 -0.34 17.05
CA PHE A 356 -8.19 0.18 17.61
C PHE A 356 -7.56 -0.86 18.55
N ALA A 357 -6.23 -0.93 18.58
CA ALA A 357 -5.48 -1.68 19.59
C ALA A 357 -4.21 -0.92 19.99
N PRO A 358 -4.33 0.27 20.64
CA PRO A 358 -3.18 1.15 20.83
C PRO A 358 -2.13 0.58 21.77
N PHE A 359 -0.86 0.86 21.48
CA PHE A 359 0.18 0.87 22.49
C PHE A 359 0.85 2.25 22.54
N LEU A 360 1.58 2.52 23.63
CA LEU A 360 2.35 3.74 23.79
C LEU A 360 3.84 3.40 23.81
N PRO A 361 4.66 3.92 22.88
CA PRO A 361 6.11 3.89 23.00
C PRO A 361 6.58 4.36 24.37
N SER A 362 7.43 3.58 25.04
CA SER A 362 7.93 3.83 26.41
C SER A 362 8.61 5.19 26.58
N VAL A 363 9.24 5.67 25.52
CA VAL A 363 9.87 6.99 25.37
C VAL A 363 8.89 8.18 25.34
N TRP A 364 7.58 7.95 25.19
CA TRP A 364 6.55 8.99 25.14
C TRP A 364 5.74 9.07 26.44
N SER A 365 5.14 10.23 26.72
CA SER A 365 4.16 10.42 27.80
C SER A 365 2.73 10.09 27.37
N GLY A 366 2.44 10.32 26.09
CA GLY A 366 1.15 10.07 25.44
C GLY A 366 1.14 10.64 24.02
N PHE A 367 0.07 10.35 23.28
CA PHE A 367 -0.24 10.97 21.99
C PHE A 367 -1.75 11.12 21.82
N ALA A 368 -2.18 12.07 21.00
CA ALA A 368 -3.60 12.26 20.68
C ALA A 368 -3.77 12.76 19.24
N PHE A 369 -4.86 12.35 18.61
CA PHE A 369 -5.19 12.72 17.23
C PHE A 369 -6.71 12.74 17.02
N HIS A 370 -7.13 13.28 15.88
CA HIS A 370 -8.52 13.26 15.43
C HIS A 370 -8.66 12.47 14.13
N VAL A 371 -9.81 11.82 13.93
CA VAL A 371 -10.21 11.22 12.65
C VAL A 371 -11.68 11.49 12.37
N ASN A 372 -12.00 11.70 11.09
CA ASN A 372 -13.36 11.71 10.59
C ASN A 372 -13.69 10.29 10.11
N TYR A 373 -14.69 9.64 10.70
CA TYR A 373 -15.15 8.32 10.26
C TYR A 373 -16.66 8.34 10.01
N ARG A 374 -17.07 8.12 8.76
CA ARG A 374 -18.49 8.01 8.35
C ARG A 374 -19.39 9.12 8.95
N GLY A 375 -18.98 10.37 8.73
CA GLY A 375 -19.68 11.59 9.19
C GLY A 375 -19.46 11.97 10.66
N ARG A 376 -18.63 11.23 11.41
CA ARG A 376 -18.37 11.45 12.83
C ARG A 376 -16.94 11.95 13.07
N LEU A 377 -16.75 12.91 13.96
CA LEU A 377 -15.43 13.34 14.41
C LEU A 377 -15.08 12.62 15.72
N LEU A 378 -14.01 11.83 15.69
CA LEU A 378 -13.48 11.14 16.86
C LEU A 378 -12.18 11.80 17.32
N LYS A 379 -11.97 11.85 18.63
CA LYS A 379 -10.67 12.12 19.26
C LYS A 379 -10.17 10.84 19.90
N VAL A 380 -8.96 10.41 19.57
CA VAL A 380 -8.27 9.31 20.25
C VAL A 380 -7.14 9.91 21.08
N SER A 381 -7.04 9.52 22.35
CA SER A 381 -5.99 9.97 23.28
C SER A 381 -5.41 8.77 24.01
N VAL A 382 -4.09 8.65 24.02
CA VAL A 382 -3.37 7.53 24.65
C VAL A 382 -2.32 8.09 25.60
N ASN A 383 -2.25 7.58 26.82
CA ASN A 383 -1.24 7.93 27.83
C ASN A 383 -0.75 6.66 28.56
N LYS A 384 0.22 6.80 29.48
CA LYS A 384 0.84 5.67 30.20
C LYS A 384 -0.10 4.78 31.03
N GLN A 385 -1.37 5.16 31.18
CA GLN A 385 -2.37 4.43 31.95
C GLN A 385 -3.59 4.01 31.13
N THR A 386 -3.99 4.81 30.13
CA THR A 386 -5.33 4.74 29.52
C THR A 386 -5.36 5.03 28.02
N VAL A 387 -6.31 4.39 27.35
CA VAL A 387 -6.82 4.77 26.03
C VAL A 387 -8.18 5.44 26.24
N GLU A 388 -8.37 6.63 25.68
CA GLU A 388 -9.62 7.37 25.64
C GLU A 388 -10.04 7.61 24.18
N ILE A 389 -11.30 7.38 23.87
CA ILE A 389 -11.89 7.63 22.55
C ILE A 389 -13.19 8.43 22.74
N SER A 390 -13.19 9.69 22.30
CA SER A 390 -14.33 10.61 22.43
C SER A 390 -15.00 10.83 21.07
N LEU A 391 -16.34 10.74 21.04
CA LEU A 391 -17.16 11.15 19.91
C LEU A 391 -17.49 12.64 20.06
N LEU A 392 -16.82 13.49 19.27
CA LEU A 392 -16.96 14.95 19.35
C LEU A 392 -18.10 15.50 18.49
N LYS A 393 -18.48 14.79 17.43
CA LYS A 393 -19.57 15.16 16.50
C LYS A 393 -20.09 13.93 15.78
N GLY A 394 -21.40 13.89 15.53
CA GLY A 394 -22.07 12.82 14.79
C GLY A 394 -22.74 11.79 15.69
N ASP A 395 -23.49 10.86 15.10
CA ASP A 395 -24.24 9.84 15.84
C ASP A 395 -23.33 8.78 16.46
N ALA A 396 -23.84 8.08 17.48
CA ALA A 396 -23.17 6.91 18.05
C ALA A 396 -22.74 5.89 16.98
N LEU A 397 -21.68 5.13 17.26
CA LEU A 397 -21.24 4.00 16.43
C LEU A 397 -20.76 2.80 17.26
N GLU A 398 -20.72 1.63 16.63
CA GLU A 398 -19.96 0.48 17.14
C GLU A 398 -18.50 0.63 16.69
N ILE A 399 -17.58 0.56 17.65
CA ILE A 399 -16.14 0.38 17.43
C ILE A 399 -15.69 -0.88 18.16
N GLU A 400 -14.49 -1.37 17.84
CA GLU A 400 -13.82 -2.42 18.59
C GLU A 400 -12.53 -1.88 19.21
N VAL A 401 -12.26 -2.18 20.48
CA VAL A 401 -11.02 -1.76 21.16
C VAL A 401 -10.40 -2.97 21.85
N TYR A 402 -9.20 -3.38 21.41
CA TYR A 402 -8.54 -4.62 21.84
C TYR A 402 -9.42 -5.89 21.71
N GLY A 403 -10.21 -5.98 20.64
CA GLY A 403 -11.15 -7.09 20.39
C GLY A 403 -12.50 -6.98 21.12
N GLU A 404 -12.66 -6.07 22.08
CA GLU A 404 -13.92 -5.85 22.79
C GLU A 404 -14.79 -4.83 22.03
N ARG A 405 -16.06 -5.15 21.82
CA ARG A 405 -16.99 -4.26 21.10
C ARG A 405 -17.58 -3.18 22.01
N VAL A 406 -17.60 -1.95 21.52
CA VAL A 406 -17.99 -0.75 22.27
C VAL A 406 -18.97 0.07 21.43
N LYS A 407 -20.16 0.32 21.97
CA LYS A 407 -21.07 1.34 21.42
C LYS A 407 -20.66 2.72 21.94
N LEU A 408 -19.82 3.42 21.18
CA LEU A 408 -19.36 4.76 21.52
C LEU A 408 -20.51 5.78 21.33
N THR A 409 -20.90 6.43 22.43
CA THR A 409 -22.00 7.43 22.47
C THR A 409 -21.51 8.85 22.77
N ASN A 410 -20.60 9.00 23.74
CA ASN A 410 -19.95 10.28 24.09
C ASN A 410 -18.44 10.05 24.28
N ASN A 411 -18.07 9.18 25.22
CA ASN A 411 -16.68 8.86 25.53
C ASN A 411 -16.55 7.37 25.89
N PHE A 412 -15.42 6.77 25.54
CA PHE A 412 -14.99 5.45 26.00
C PHE A 412 -13.60 5.57 26.61
N GLN A 413 -13.35 4.84 27.69
CA GLN A 413 -12.06 4.80 28.37
C GLN A 413 -11.73 3.38 28.79
N ALA A 414 -10.52 2.92 28.47
CA ALA A 414 -9.96 1.64 28.90
C ALA A 414 -8.56 1.84 29.48
N ALA A 415 -8.08 0.85 30.24
CA ALA A 415 -6.66 0.77 30.57
C ALA A 415 -5.83 0.52 29.30
N LEU A 416 -4.65 1.15 29.20
CA LEU A 416 -3.68 0.85 28.15
C LEU A 416 -3.20 -0.61 28.33
N GLN A 417 -3.45 -1.47 27.34
CA GLN A 417 -2.89 -2.81 27.35
C GLN A 417 -1.40 -2.79 26.99
N LYS A 418 -0.61 -3.68 27.60
CA LYS A 418 0.79 -3.86 27.23
C LYS A 418 0.88 -4.59 25.89
N SER A 419 1.90 -4.25 25.09
CA SER A 419 2.26 -5.01 23.89
C SER A 419 2.33 -6.52 24.20
N GLY A 420 1.68 -7.34 23.38
CA GLY A 420 1.62 -8.80 23.54
C GLY A 420 0.67 -9.34 24.63
N ALA A 421 -0.20 -8.53 25.25
CA ALA A 421 -1.07 -9.00 26.34
C ALA A 421 -2.21 -9.96 25.92
N LYS A 422 -2.73 -9.84 24.69
CA LYS A 422 -3.71 -10.75 24.06
C LYS A 422 -3.59 -10.70 22.54
N SER A 423 -3.39 -11.86 21.91
CA SER A 423 -3.67 -12.15 20.51
C SER A 423 -3.79 -13.67 20.32
#